data_AF-A0AAJ1AFQ9-F1
#
_entry.id   AF-A0AAJ1AFQ9-F1
#
_cell.length_a   1.000
_cell.length_b   1.000
_cell.length_c   1.000
_cell.angle_alpha   90.00
_cell.angle_beta   90.00
_cell.angle_gamma   90.00
#
_symmetry.space_group_name_H-M   'P 1'
#
loop_
_entity.id
_entity.type
_entity.pdbx_description
1 polymer ?
#
loop_
_entity_poly.entity_id
_entity_poly.type
_entity_poly.pdbx_seq_one_letter_code
_entity_poly.pdbx_strand_id
1 'polypeptide(L)'
;MRICRVSFAPITQIFEQIPQRDHHLLSRLKRCGHDVHDLRIAPVWRPMALRLSYLAGLLRATPYLSCVKADLILADGVEAGLVGWIAARTKRIPFVFDYRDHYSFLYRQQRDWRNP
;
A
#
# COMPACT_ATOMS: atom_id res chain seq x y z
N MET A 1 -0.50 -18.50 8.72
CA MET A 1 -0.14 -18.06 7.36
C MET A 1 0.55 -16.71 7.45
N ARG A 2 1.57 -16.50 6.63
CA ARG A 2 2.33 -15.25 6.51
C ARG A 2 1.73 -14.38 5.43
N ILE A 3 1.17 -13.24 5.81
CA ILE A 3 0.56 -12.29 4.90
C ILE A 3 1.53 -11.11 4.75
N CYS A 4 1.94 -10.84 3.52
CA CYS A 4 2.68 -9.62 3.20
C CYS A 4 1.71 -8.59 2.65
N ARG A 5 1.47 -7.52 3.41
CA ARG A 5 0.74 -6.36 2.93
C ARG A 5 1.73 -5.41 2.25
N VAL A 6 1.40 -4.97 1.06
CA VAL A 6 2.14 -3.95 0.32
C VAL A 6 1.27 -2.70 0.28
N SER A 7 1.80 -1.60 0.78
CA SER A 7 1.12 -0.31 0.80
C SER A 7 2.08 0.82 0.40
N PHE A 8 1.54 1.93 -0.11
CA PHE A 8 2.33 3.13 -0.36
C PHE A 8 2.27 4.08 0.83
N ALA A 9 3.43 4.62 1.23
CA ALA A 9 3.45 5.65 2.25
C ALA A 9 2.75 6.92 1.72
N PRO A 10 1.87 7.55 2.52
CA PRO A 10 1.16 8.75 2.11
C PRO A 10 2.11 9.92 1.86
N ILE A 11 1.85 10.69 0.80
CA ILE A 11 2.64 11.88 0.38
C ILE A 11 2.42 13.05 1.34
N THR A 12 1.21 13.13 1.91
CA THR A 12 0.74 14.22 2.75
C THR A 12 0.11 13.66 4.02
N GLN A 13 0.31 14.37 5.15
CA GLN A 13 -0.30 14.07 6.46
C GLN A 13 -1.83 13.91 6.39
N ILE A 14 -2.48 14.42 5.34
CA ILE A 14 -3.93 14.31 5.13
C ILE A 14 -4.36 12.84 4.91
N PHE A 15 -3.51 12.02 4.29
CA PHE A 15 -3.77 10.59 4.11
C PHE A 15 -3.41 9.75 5.35
N GLU A 16 -2.72 10.33 6.34
CA GLU A 16 -2.55 9.70 7.66
C GLU A 16 -3.88 9.65 8.43
N GLN A 17 -4.90 10.41 8.03
CA GLN A 17 -6.19 10.53 8.74
C GLN A 17 -7.16 9.34 8.56
N ILE A 18 -6.80 8.31 7.80
CA ILE A 18 -7.58 7.07 7.72
C ILE A 18 -6.79 5.86 8.28
N PRO A 19 -6.23 5.91 9.51
CA PRO A 19 -5.50 4.78 10.07
C PRO A 19 -6.45 3.71 10.62
N GLN A 20 -7.73 4.06 10.85
CA GLN A 20 -8.71 3.18 11.50
C GLN A 20 -9.00 1.91 10.70
N ARG A 21 -9.14 1.98 9.37
CA ARG A 21 -9.41 0.80 8.54
C ARG A 21 -8.23 -0.18 8.55
N ASP A 22 -7.02 0.36 8.41
CA ASP A 22 -5.79 -0.44 8.41
C ASP A 22 -5.59 -1.13 9.74
N HIS A 23 -5.79 -0.39 10.83
CA HIS A 23 -5.73 -0.95 12.16
C HIS A 23 -6.78 -2.04 12.36
N HIS A 24 -8.01 -1.85 11.87
CA HIS A 24 -9.09 -2.83 12.03
C HIS A 24 -8.81 -4.13 11.24
N LEU A 25 -8.44 -4.03 9.97
CA LEU A 25 -8.21 -5.20 9.12
C LEU A 25 -6.98 -5.99 9.58
N LEU A 26 -5.87 -5.30 9.86
CA LEU A 26 -4.65 -5.93 10.37
C LEU A 26 -4.86 -6.57 11.75
N SER A 27 -5.62 -5.91 12.64
CA SER A 27 -5.92 -6.48 13.95
C SER A 27 -6.75 -7.76 13.85
N ARG A 28 -7.70 -7.83 12.92
CA ARG A 28 -8.49 -9.05 12.69
C ARG A 28 -7.63 -10.17 12.13
N LEU A 29 -6.77 -9.88 11.14
CA LEU A 29 -5.85 -10.88 10.60
C LEU A 29 -4.90 -11.44 11.66
N LYS A 30 -4.35 -10.57 12.53
CA LYS A 30 -3.52 -11.00 13.66
C LYS A 30 -4.31 -11.83 14.67
N ARG A 31 -5.55 -11.46 15.00
CA ARG A 31 -6.43 -12.25 15.89
C ARG A 31 -6.78 -13.62 15.33
N CYS A 32 -6.84 -13.77 14.01
CA CYS A 32 -6.99 -15.06 13.34
C CYS A 32 -5.72 -15.92 13.34
N GLY A 33 -4.63 -15.47 13.99
CA GLY A 33 -3.36 -16.19 14.05
C GLY A 33 -2.52 -16.06 12.77
N HIS A 34 -2.80 -15.07 11.92
CA HIS A 34 -1.95 -14.77 10.77
C HIS A 34 -0.79 -13.86 11.18
N ASP A 35 0.39 -14.15 10.65
CA ASP A 35 1.57 -13.30 10.80
C ASP A 35 1.54 -12.27 9.67
N VAL A 36 1.40 -10.99 10.02
CA VAL A 36 1.19 -9.92 9.04
C VAL A 36 2.41 -9.00 9.01
N HIS A 37 3.13 -9.02 7.89
CA HIS A 37 4.22 -8.10 7.58
C HIS A 37 3.68 -6.95 6.71
N ASP A 38 3.85 -5.72 7.17
CA ASP A 38 3.48 -4.51 6.41
C ASP A 38 4.73 -3.94 5.73
N LEU A 39 4.72 -3.93 4.40
CA LEU A 39 5.75 -3.32 3.58
C LEU A 39 5.22 -2.01 3.01
N ARG A 40 5.75 -0.91 3.54
CA ARG A 40 5.43 0.44 3.06
C ARG A 40 6.46 0.93 2.06
N ILE A 41 6.02 1.18 0.84
CA ILE A 41 6.85 1.77 -0.21
C ILE A 41 6.85 3.29 0.00
N ALA A 42 7.95 3.81 0.53
CA ALA A 42 8.17 5.23 0.70
C ALA A 42 8.81 5.85 -0.56
N PRO A 43 8.48 7.11 -0.92
CA PRO A 43 9.18 7.82 -1.97
C PRO A 43 10.65 8.05 -1.57
N VAL A 44 11.57 7.84 -2.52
CA VAL A 44 13.01 7.86 -2.21
C VAL A 44 13.53 9.29 -2.00
N TRP A 45 13.01 10.30 -2.70
CA TRP A 45 13.47 11.70 -2.67
C TRP A 45 12.34 12.72 -2.49
N ARG A 46 12.68 13.88 -1.90
CA ARG A 46 11.79 15.07 -1.80
C ARG A 46 11.29 15.50 -3.18
N PRO A 47 10.08 16.10 -3.27
CA PRO A 47 9.29 16.05 -4.49
C PRO A 47 9.70 17.16 -5.46
N MET A 48 10.66 16.89 -6.33
CA MET A 48 10.76 17.63 -7.60
C MET A 48 10.02 16.89 -8.73
N ALA A 49 9.93 15.56 -8.64
CA ALA A 49 9.14 14.73 -9.56
C ALA A 49 8.51 13.53 -8.82
N LEU A 50 7.29 13.73 -8.30
CA LEU A 50 6.53 12.77 -7.48
C LEU A 50 6.45 11.36 -8.10
N ARG A 51 6.20 11.28 -9.41
CA ARG A 51 6.07 10.00 -10.12
C ARG A 51 7.40 9.23 -10.19
N LEU A 52 8.51 9.94 -10.39
CA LEU A 52 9.84 9.34 -10.49
C LEU A 52 10.34 8.85 -9.12
N SER A 53 10.04 9.58 -8.03
CA SER A 53 10.43 9.15 -6.69
C SER A 53 9.67 7.90 -6.22
N TYR A 54 8.42 7.72 -6.67
CA TYR A 54 7.67 6.48 -6.45
C TYR A 54 8.17 5.33 -7.31
N LEU A 55 8.49 5.56 -8.58
CA LEU A 55 9.08 4.53 -9.44
C LEU A 55 10.41 4.01 -8.86
N ALA A 56 11.25 4.92 -8.35
CA ALA A 56 12.50 4.56 -7.68
C ALA A 56 12.27 3.78 -6.38
N GLY A 57 11.29 4.19 -5.56
CA GLY A 57 10.91 3.46 -4.34
C GLY A 57 10.37 2.07 -4.64
N LEU A 58 9.60 1.95 -5.73
CA LEU A 58 9.05 0.71 -6.24
C LEU A 58 10.16 -0.24 -6.70
N LEU A 59 11.11 0.25 -7.52
CA LEU A 59 12.28 -0.54 -7.97
C LEU A 59 13.19 -0.95 -6.81
N ARG A 60 13.25 -0.18 -5.72
CA ARG A 60 14.01 -0.54 -4.53
C ARG A 60 13.28 -1.57 -3.66
N ALA A 61 11.95 -1.53 -3.64
CA ALA A 61 11.13 -2.44 -2.85
C ALA A 61 10.97 -3.83 -3.49
N THR A 62 11.07 -3.95 -4.81
CA THR A 62 10.92 -5.24 -5.52
C THR A 62 11.91 -6.33 -5.08
N PRO A 63 13.24 -6.11 -4.93
CA PRO A 63 14.14 -7.16 -4.43
C PRO A 63 13.82 -7.55 -2.99
N TYR A 64 13.41 -6.59 -2.15
CA TYR A 64 13.01 -6.86 -0.78
C TYR A 64 11.74 -7.73 -0.75
N LEU A 65 10.74 -7.38 -1.58
CA LEU A 65 9.51 -8.16 -1.73
C LEU A 65 9.82 -9.59 -2.16
N SER A 66 10.80 -9.80 -3.04
CA SER A 66 11.27 -11.12 -3.47
C SER A 66 11.87 -11.95 -2.33
N CYS A 67 12.55 -11.32 -1.37
CA CYS A 67 13.12 -12.02 -0.21
C CYS A 67 12.10 -12.36 0.89
N VAL A 68 10.97 -11.66 0.96
CA VAL A 68 9.95 -11.91 2.00
C VAL A 68 9.28 -13.28 1.81
N LYS A 69 9.31 -14.14 2.83
CA LYS A 69 8.56 -15.40 2.83
C LYS A 69 7.10 -15.12 3.19
N ALA A 70 6.24 -15.02 2.18
CA ALA A 70 4.80 -14.80 2.33
C ALA A 70 4.02 -15.94 1.68
N ASP A 71 2.94 -16.36 2.34
CA ASP A 71 1.96 -17.31 1.81
C ASP A 71 0.87 -16.59 1.00
N LEU A 72 0.68 -15.30 1.24
CA LEU A 72 -0.32 -14.44 0.60
C LEU A 72 0.25 -13.02 0.46
N ILE A 73 0.04 -12.39 -0.69
CA ILE A 73 0.28 -10.95 -0.88
C ILE A 73 -1.05 -10.20 -0.88
N LEU A 74 -1.15 -9.16 -0.07
CA LEU A 74 -2.27 -8.24 0.00
C LEU A 74 -1.80 -6.85 -0.45
N ALA A 75 -2.53 -6.18 -1.33
CA ALA A 75 -2.23 -4.80 -1.75
C ALA A 75 -3.45 -3.90 -1.69
N ASP A 76 -3.26 -2.63 -1.31
CA ASP A 76 -4.33 -1.69 -0.98
C ASP A 76 -4.50 -0.51 -1.95
N GLY A 77 -3.55 -0.25 -2.83
CA GLY A 77 -3.62 0.81 -3.86
C GLY A 77 -3.21 0.30 -5.23
N VAL A 78 -3.59 0.98 -6.31
CA VAL A 78 -3.33 0.52 -7.70
C VAL A 78 -1.84 0.27 -7.93
N GLU A 79 -0.99 1.19 -7.50
CA GLU A 79 0.46 1.07 -7.61
C GLU A 79 0.96 -0.12 -6.78
N ALA A 80 0.45 -0.29 -5.54
CA ALA A 80 0.87 -1.39 -4.66
C ALA A 80 0.39 -2.74 -5.23
N GLY A 81 -0.78 -2.72 -5.86
CA GLY A 81 -1.40 -3.85 -6.53
C GLY A 81 -0.55 -4.34 -7.69
N LEU A 82 -0.03 -3.44 -8.51
CA LEU A 82 0.86 -3.80 -9.61
C LEU A 82 2.13 -4.51 -9.09
N VAL A 83 2.77 -3.96 -8.07
CA VAL A 83 3.99 -4.54 -7.48
C VAL A 83 3.70 -5.88 -6.82
N GLY A 84 2.65 -5.93 -5.99
CA GLY A 84 2.21 -7.12 -5.29
C GLY A 84 1.84 -8.24 -6.25
N TRP A 85 1.17 -7.90 -7.36
CA TRP A 85 0.81 -8.86 -8.41
C TRP A 85 2.04 -9.44 -9.11
N ILE A 86 3.02 -8.59 -9.49
CA ILE A 86 4.28 -9.05 -10.09
C ILE A 86 4.98 -10.04 -9.13
N ALA A 87 5.17 -9.64 -7.87
CA ALA A 87 5.85 -10.49 -6.90
C ALA A 87 5.09 -11.78 -6.59
N ALA A 88 3.77 -11.73 -6.51
CA ALA A 88 2.92 -12.90 -6.31
C ALA A 88 3.04 -13.87 -7.48
N ARG A 89 3.06 -13.34 -8.72
CA ARG A 89 3.21 -14.13 -9.94
C ARG A 89 4.60 -14.77 -10.03
N THR A 90 5.66 -14.05 -9.66
CA THR A 90 7.02 -14.59 -9.60
C THR A 90 7.14 -15.72 -8.57
N LYS A 91 6.46 -15.59 -7.42
CA LYS A 91 6.50 -16.59 -6.34
C LYS A 91 5.45 -17.68 -6.42
N ARG A 92 4.51 -17.58 -7.37
CA ARG A 92 3.34 -18.47 -7.49
C ARG A 92 2.52 -18.57 -6.21
N ILE A 93 2.34 -17.45 -5.52
CA ILE A 93 1.52 -17.36 -4.31
C ILE A 93 0.24 -16.58 -4.59
N PRO A 94 -0.84 -16.80 -3.83
CA PRO A 94 -2.08 -16.07 -3.98
C PRO A 94 -1.88 -14.56 -3.75
N PHE A 95 -2.64 -13.79 -4.52
CA PHE A 95 -2.66 -12.33 -4.49
C PHE A 95 -4.07 -11.84 -4.23
N VAL A 96 -4.21 -10.89 -3.31
CA VAL A 96 -5.48 -10.22 -3.00
C VAL A 96 -5.29 -8.73 -3.19
N PHE A 97 -6.17 -8.15 -4.01
CA PHE A 97 -6.24 -6.72 -4.22
C PHE A 97 -7.41 -6.15 -3.42
N ASP A 98 -7.12 -5.46 -2.33
CA ASP A 98 -8.11 -4.75 -1.52
C ASP A 98 -8.14 -3.28 -1.93
N TYR A 99 -8.86 -2.98 -3.01
CA TYR A 99 -8.89 -1.64 -3.57
C TYR A 99 -9.31 -0.59 -2.54
N ARG A 100 -8.42 0.36 -2.23
CA ARG A 100 -8.69 1.52 -1.42
C ARG A 100 -8.94 2.72 -2.30
N ASP A 101 -10.22 3.00 -2.49
CA ASP A 101 -10.58 4.15 -3.29
C ASP A 101 -10.43 5.46 -2.52
N HIS A 102 -9.80 6.45 -3.15
CA HIS A 102 -9.56 7.77 -2.56
C HIS A 102 -10.65 8.78 -2.97
N TYR A 103 -11.79 8.34 -3.54
CA TYR A 103 -12.88 9.25 -3.96
C TYR A 103 -13.39 10.17 -2.84
N SER A 104 -13.42 9.70 -1.60
CA SER A 104 -13.80 10.53 -0.45
C SER A 104 -12.83 11.70 -0.19
N PHE A 105 -11.58 11.60 -0.67
CA PHE A 105 -10.60 12.69 -0.65
C PHE A 105 -10.81 13.67 -1.81
N LEU A 106 -11.03 13.19 -3.05
CA LEU A 106 -11.32 14.04 -4.21
C LEU A 106 -12.60 14.89 -3.97
N TYR A 107 -13.61 14.28 -3.36
CA TYR A 107 -14.86 14.97 -3.02
C TYR A 107 -14.68 16.05 -1.94
N ARG A 108 -13.80 15.84 -0.95
CA ARG A 108 -13.50 16.84 0.10
C ARG A 108 -12.75 18.04 -0.45
N GLN A 109 -11.75 17.79 -1.30
CA GLN A 109 -10.99 18.85 -1.94
C GLN A 109 -11.90 19.73 -2.82
N GLN A 110 -12.85 19.13 -3.53
CA GLN A 110 -13.82 19.88 -4.35
C GLN A 110 -14.80 20.73 -3.51
N ARG A 111 -15.00 20.39 -2.23
CA ARG A 111 -15.89 21.12 -1.31
C ARG A 111 -15.20 22.36 -0.74
N ASP A 112 -13.91 22.26 -0.38
CA ASP A 112 -13.13 23.38 0.15
C ASP A 112 -12.84 24.45 -0.91
N TRP A 113 -12.79 24.10 -2.20
CA TRP A 113 -12.71 25.07 -3.30
C TRP A 113 -14.01 25.82 -3.59
N ARG A 114 -15.17 25.33 -3.14
CA ARG A 114 -16.48 25.94 -3.41
C ARG A 114 -16.96 26.89 -2.32
N ASN A 115 -16.29 26.92 -1.16
CA ASN A 115 -16.58 27.82 -0.06
C ASN A 115 -15.26 28.46 0.43
N PRO A 116 -14.76 29.51 -0.24
CA PRO A 116 -13.65 30.32 0.26
C PRO A 116 -14.00 31.06 1.55
#